data_AF-A0ABD5S683-F1
#
_entry.id   AF-A0ABD5S683-F1
#
_cell.length_a   1.000
_cell.length_b   1.000
_cell.length_c   1.000
_cell.angle_alpha   90.00
_cell.angle_beta   90.00
_cell.angle_gamma   90.00
#
_symmetry.space_group_name_H-M   'P 1'
#
loop_
_entity.id
_entity.type
_entity.pdbx_description
1 polymer ?
#
loop_
_entity_poly.entity_id
_entity_poly.type
_entity_poly.pdbx_seq_one_letter_code
_entity_poly.pdbx_strand_id
1 'polypeptide(L)'
;ADPDADRLGWEGGYWYNESVAVDESDGLNDSELAAVVNRTMARVELIRGLEFEERVPVEVVLRSEFQRSQSGGTTPASVRRFDNAKFEALFMINESTESIGVQRTNSGVSVGGYYSPSQDRIVVVSDTETPTVDASTLAHELVHGLQDQQFDLSKVTSETRRGNNAVDGLVEGDANLVQYAFDRRCGAEWDCLGDGSGTTGASG
;
A
#
# COMPACT_ATOMS: atom_id res chain seq x y z
N ALA A 1 2.53 5.70 -28.79
CA ALA A 1 1.85 6.95 -29.19
C ALA A 1 0.68 7.10 -28.26
N ASP A 2 0.52 8.29 -27.70
CA ASP A 2 -0.39 8.51 -26.58
C ASP A 2 -1.84 8.43 -27.04
N PRO A 3 -2.73 7.95 -26.18
CA PRO A 3 -4.12 7.79 -26.51
C PRO A 3 -4.87 9.13 -26.48
N ASP A 4 -5.84 9.33 -27.39
CA ASP A 4 -6.68 10.53 -27.40
C ASP A 4 -7.62 10.64 -26.18
N ALA A 5 -7.86 9.51 -25.49
CA ALA A 5 -8.70 9.40 -24.32
C ALA A 5 -8.20 8.25 -23.44
N ASP A 6 -8.53 8.35 -22.16
CA ASP A 6 -8.15 7.40 -21.11
C ASP A 6 -8.54 5.95 -21.44
N ARG A 7 -7.66 5.00 -21.09
CA ARG A 7 -7.86 3.57 -21.39
C ARG A 7 -6.89 2.66 -20.60
N LEU A 8 -7.33 1.43 -20.39
CA LEU A 8 -6.57 0.31 -19.82
C LEU A 8 -5.07 0.36 -20.11
N GLY A 9 -4.33 0.59 -19.03
CA GLY A 9 -2.88 0.59 -19.03
C GLY A 9 -2.25 1.92 -19.43
N TRP A 10 -3.02 3.01 -19.41
CA TRP A 10 -2.57 4.37 -19.62
C TRP A 10 -3.09 5.24 -18.49
N GLU A 11 -2.20 5.75 -17.64
CA GLU A 11 -2.60 6.56 -16.50
C GLU A 11 -1.73 7.78 -16.33
N GLY A 12 -2.36 8.92 -16.06
CA GLY A 12 -1.68 10.19 -15.77
C GLY A 12 -0.56 10.59 -16.75
N GLY A 13 -0.66 10.19 -18.02
CA GLY A 13 0.33 10.47 -19.06
C GLY A 13 1.39 9.38 -19.28
N TYR A 14 1.23 8.19 -18.71
CA TYR A 14 2.22 7.10 -18.77
C TYR A 14 1.59 5.78 -19.20
N TRP A 15 2.23 5.07 -20.14
CA TRP A 15 1.90 3.68 -20.42
C TRP A 15 2.46 2.75 -19.34
N TYR A 16 1.79 1.62 -19.11
CA TYR A 16 2.26 0.57 -18.20
C TYR A 16 3.71 0.08 -18.48
N ASN A 17 4.17 0.15 -19.74
CA ASN A 17 5.50 -0.27 -20.17
C ASN A 17 6.48 0.89 -20.39
N GLU A 18 6.09 2.11 -20.04
CA GLU A 18 6.94 3.29 -20.20
C GLU A 18 7.97 3.38 -19.07
N SER A 19 9.15 3.89 -19.42
CA SER A 19 10.17 4.22 -18.43
C SER A 19 9.84 5.56 -17.78
N VAL A 20 10.03 5.67 -16.47
CA VAL A 20 9.94 6.95 -15.73
C VAL A 20 11.35 7.40 -15.37
N ALA A 21 11.64 8.67 -15.54
CA ALA A 21 12.92 9.26 -15.17
C ALA A 21 12.88 9.60 -13.67
N VAL A 22 13.41 8.72 -12.84
CA VAL A 22 13.35 8.81 -11.38
C VAL A 22 14.72 8.47 -10.80
N ASP A 23 15.19 9.27 -9.85
CA ASP A 23 16.37 8.99 -9.02
C ASP A 23 15.91 8.77 -7.56
N GLU A 24 16.10 7.57 -7.03
CA GLU A 24 15.70 7.25 -5.66
C GLU A 24 16.79 7.54 -4.62
N SER A 25 17.97 8.04 -5.05
CA SER A 25 19.14 8.17 -4.18
C SER A 25 18.97 9.20 -3.04
N ASP A 26 18.09 10.19 -3.22
CA ASP A 26 17.69 11.18 -2.21
C ASP A 26 16.19 11.12 -1.85
N GLY A 27 15.52 10.04 -2.27
CA GLY A 27 14.07 9.86 -2.15
C GLY A 27 13.30 10.61 -3.24
N LEU A 28 12.04 10.26 -3.43
CA LEU A 28 11.22 10.79 -4.51
C LEU A 28 10.72 12.20 -4.18
N ASN A 29 10.95 13.14 -5.09
CA ASN A 29 10.23 14.42 -5.04
C ASN A 29 8.79 14.28 -5.58
N ASP A 30 7.96 15.31 -5.43
CA ASP A 30 6.55 15.28 -5.83
C ASP A 30 6.31 14.84 -7.28
N SER A 31 7.17 15.29 -8.21
CA SER A 31 7.02 14.97 -9.64
C SER A 31 7.46 13.54 -9.95
N GLU A 32 8.51 13.06 -9.30
CA GLU A 32 8.97 11.68 -9.42
C GLU A 32 7.95 10.73 -8.80
N LEU A 33 7.46 11.03 -7.59
CA LEU A 33 6.42 10.26 -6.92
C LEU A 33 5.16 10.17 -7.80
N ALA A 34 4.70 11.28 -8.38
CA ALA A 34 3.55 11.27 -9.29
C ALA A 34 3.80 10.40 -10.54
N ALA A 35 5.01 10.45 -11.13
CA ALA A 35 5.35 9.60 -12.27
C ALA A 35 5.33 8.11 -11.90
N VAL A 36 5.89 7.76 -10.73
CA VAL A 36 5.90 6.39 -10.21
C VAL A 36 4.48 5.89 -9.94
N VAL A 37 3.64 6.71 -9.31
CA VAL A 37 2.24 6.39 -9.02
C VAL A 37 1.46 6.15 -10.31
N ASN A 38 1.49 7.09 -11.26
CA ASN A 38 0.75 6.99 -12.52
C ASN A 38 1.18 5.75 -13.33
N ARG A 39 2.49 5.49 -13.45
CA ARG A 39 2.98 4.27 -14.12
C ARG A 39 2.53 3.00 -13.40
N THR A 40 2.51 3.01 -12.07
CA THR A 40 2.08 1.84 -11.28
C THR A 40 0.58 1.62 -11.40
N MET A 41 -0.22 2.68 -11.43
CA MET A 41 -1.66 2.62 -11.74
C MET A 41 -1.91 1.94 -13.09
N ALA A 42 -1.27 2.42 -14.16
CA ALA A 42 -1.37 1.80 -15.49
C ALA A 42 -1.03 0.29 -15.47
N ARG A 43 0.00 -0.11 -14.70
CA ARG A 43 0.35 -1.53 -14.55
C ARG A 43 -0.70 -2.33 -13.79
N VAL A 44 -1.27 -1.75 -12.74
CA VAL A 44 -2.37 -2.35 -11.96
C VAL A 44 -3.61 -2.54 -12.85
N GLU A 45 -4.00 -1.53 -13.64
CA GLU A 45 -5.12 -1.63 -14.59
C GLU A 45 -4.92 -2.76 -15.58
N LEU A 46 -3.73 -2.86 -16.18
CA LEU A 46 -3.42 -3.91 -17.14
C LEU A 46 -3.55 -5.31 -16.52
N ILE A 47 -3.05 -5.49 -15.30
CA ILE A 47 -3.10 -6.78 -14.61
C ILE A 47 -4.53 -7.11 -14.20
N ARG A 48 -5.25 -6.15 -13.63
CA ARG A 48 -6.55 -6.36 -13.01
C ARG A 48 -7.71 -6.31 -14.01
N GLY A 49 -7.50 -5.66 -15.14
CA GLY A 49 -8.47 -5.48 -16.22
C GLY A 49 -9.59 -4.49 -15.90
N LEU A 50 -9.32 -3.50 -15.03
CA LEU A 50 -10.27 -2.47 -14.61
C LEU A 50 -9.58 -1.11 -14.64
N GLU A 51 -10.31 -0.07 -15.01
CA GLU A 51 -9.85 1.32 -15.00
C GLU A 51 -9.97 1.93 -13.60
N PHE A 52 -9.05 2.83 -13.26
CA PHE A 52 -9.34 3.80 -12.21
C PHE A 52 -10.37 4.82 -12.72
N GLU A 53 -11.31 5.22 -11.86
CA GLU A 53 -12.28 6.27 -12.18
C GLU A 53 -11.69 7.67 -11.96
N GLU A 54 -10.73 7.75 -11.03
CA GLU A 54 -9.98 8.96 -10.72
C GLU A 54 -8.60 8.63 -10.16
N ARG A 55 -7.70 9.63 -10.16
CA ARG A 55 -6.36 9.45 -9.58
C ARG A 55 -6.45 9.19 -8.08
N VAL A 56 -5.65 8.23 -7.61
CA VAL A 56 -5.49 7.97 -6.17
C VAL A 56 -4.40 8.90 -5.61
N PRO A 57 -4.72 9.87 -4.75
CA PRO A 57 -3.72 10.74 -4.14
C PRO A 57 -2.78 9.95 -3.24
N VAL A 58 -1.50 10.34 -3.22
CA VAL A 58 -0.49 9.80 -2.31
C VAL A 58 -0.01 10.91 -1.38
N GLU A 59 -0.18 10.72 -0.08
CA GLU A 59 0.29 11.62 0.96
C GLU A 59 1.48 11.01 1.70
N VAL A 60 2.56 11.77 1.85
CA VAL A 60 3.73 11.36 2.63
C VAL A 60 3.59 11.86 4.05
N VAL A 61 3.63 10.95 5.01
CA VAL A 61 3.57 11.26 6.45
C VAL A 61 4.88 10.83 7.10
N LEU A 62 5.44 11.71 7.93
CA LEU A 62 6.65 11.38 8.69
C LEU A 62 6.38 10.26 9.69
N ARG A 63 7.27 9.28 9.79
CA ARG A 63 7.14 8.13 10.70
C ARG A 63 6.92 8.56 12.14
N SER A 64 7.60 9.63 12.57
CA SER A 64 7.40 10.18 13.91
C SER A 64 5.99 10.73 14.13
N GLU A 65 5.34 11.29 13.11
CA GLU A 65 3.96 11.75 13.17
C GLU A 65 2.99 10.56 13.16
N PHE A 66 3.20 9.60 12.28
CA PHE A 66 2.42 8.37 12.22
C PHE A 66 2.45 7.62 13.57
N GLN A 67 3.61 7.48 14.21
CA GLN A 67 3.71 6.86 15.53
C GLN A 67 2.91 7.62 16.62
N ARG A 68 2.92 8.96 16.56
CA ARG A 68 2.13 9.79 17.48
C ARG A 68 0.64 9.61 17.25
N SER A 69 0.18 9.57 15.99
CA SER A 69 -1.25 9.39 15.67
C SER A 69 -1.77 8.03 16.15
N GLN A 70 -0.98 6.96 16.00
CA GLN A 70 -1.32 5.62 16.49
C GLN A 70 -1.47 5.56 18.03
N SER A 71 -0.68 6.34 18.75
CA SER A 71 -0.73 6.39 20.22
C SER A 71 -1.98 7.12 20.77
N GLY A 72 -2.61 8.00 19.97
CA GLY A 72 -3.71 8.86 20.42
C GLY A 72 -5.12 8.23 20.44
N GLY A 73 -5.32 7.07 19.81
CA GLY A 73 -6.63 6.44 19.70
C GLY A 73 -7.15 5.85 21.02
N THR A 74 -8.44 6.05 21.34
CA THR A 74 -9.08 5.37 22.48
C THR A 74 -9.75 4.08 22.03
N THR A 75 -9.35 2.93 22.58
CA THR A 75 -10.01 1.64 22.31
C THR A 75 -11.02 1.32 23.41
N PRO A 76 -12.26 0.91 23.07
CA PRO A 76 -13.27 0.55 24.07
C PRO A 76 -12.77 -0.50 25.06
N ALA A 77 -13.14 -0.36 26.33
CA ALA A 77 -12.65 -1.26 27.38
C ALA A 77 -13.05 -2.73 27.16
N SER A 78 -14.19 -2.99 26.53
CA SER A 78 -14.62 -4.35 26.15
C SER A 78 -13.70 -4.96 25.11
N VAL A 79 -13.34 -4.22 24.06
CA VAL A 79 -12.42 -4.66 22.99
C VAL A 79 -11.04 -4.93 23.56
N ARG A 80 -10.49 -4.01 24.37
CA ARG A 80 -9.20 -4.21 25.04
C ARG A 80 -9.17 -5.47 25.91
N ARG A 81 -10.19 -5.68 26.74
CA ARG A 81 -10.27 -6.88 27.60
C ARG A 81 -10.31 -8.17 26.78
N PHE A 82 -11.11 -8.19 25.71
CA PHE A 82 -11.18 -9.34 24.82
C PHE A 82 -9.84 -9.62 24.14
N ASP A 83 -9.19 -8.57 23.62
CA ASP A 83 -7.94 -8.71 22.86
C ASP A 83 -6.76 -9.14 23.74
N ASN A 84 -6.63 -8.57 24.95
CA ASN A 84 -5.67 -9.04 25.95
C ASN A 84 -5.89 -10.51 26.29
N ALA A 85 -7.11 -10.91 26.65
CA ALA A 85 -7.41 -12.30 27.01
C ALA A 85 -7.08 -13.29 25.87
N LYS A 86 -7.33 -12.90 24.61
CA LYS A 86 -6.99 -13.69 23.42
C LYS A 86 -5.48 -13.92 23.30
N PHE A 87 -4.68 -12.85 23.40
CA PHE A 87 -3.23 -12.95 23.20
C PHE A 87 -2.49 -13.51 24.42
N GLU A 88 -2.98 -13.28 25.65
CA GLU A 88 -2.49 -13.91 26.87
C GLU A 88 -2.72 -15.44 26.84
N ALA A 89 -3.91 -15.89 26.44
CA ALA A 89 -4.22 -17.32 26.33
C ALA A 89 -3.39 -18.05 25.28
N LEU A 90 -2.93 -17.33 24.24
CA LEU A 90 -2.00 -17.83 23.23
C LEU A 90 -0.52 -17.72 23.67
N PHE A 91 -0.26 -17.26 24.89
CA PHE A 91 1.08 -17.01 25.44
C PHE A 91 1.94 -16.05 24.59
N MET A 92 1.31 -15.18 23.81
CA MET A 92 2.01 -14.17 23.00
C MET A 92 2.39 -12.93 23.82
N ILE A 93 1.65 -12.66 24.90
CA ILE A 93 1.89 -11.56 25.83
C ILE A 93 1.66 -12.04 27.27
N ASN A 94 2.13 -11.26 28.26
CA ASN A 94 1.89 -11.51 29.68
C ASN A 94 0.77 -10.59 30.23
N GLU A 95 0.35 -10.84 31.47
CA GLU A 95 -0.71 -10.11 32.20
C GLU A 95 -0.48 -8.61 32.39
N SER A 96 0.77 -8.14 32.26
CA SER A 96 1.15 -6.73 32.38
C SER A 96 1.28 -6.02 31.04
N THR A 97 1.17 -6.76 29.93
CA THR A 97 1.32 -6.23 28.57
C THR A 97 -0.05 -5.98 27.94
N GLU A 98 -0.23 -4.79 27.35
CA GLU A 98 -1.47 -4.43 26.67
C GLU A 98 -1.37 -4.74 25.17
N SER A 99 -2.23 -5.61 24.65
CA SER A 99 -2.12 -6.16 23.30
C SER A 99 -2.29 -5.09 22.22
N ILE A 100 -3.17 -4.11 22.44
CA ILE A 100 -3.44 -3.05 21.47
C ILE A 100 -2.23 -2.10 21.37
N GLY A 101 -1.57 -1.80 22.49
CA GLY A 101 -0.35 -1.01 22.54
C GLY A 101 0.81 -1.68 21.83
N VAL A 102 0.97 -2.99 22.01
CA VAL A 102 1.95 -3.78 21.24
C VAL A 102 1.64 -3.74 19.75
N GLN A 103 0.39 -3.97 19.34
CA GLN A 103 -0.02 -3.92 17.93
C GLN A 103 0.24 -2.54 17.31
N ARG A 104 -0.15 -1.45 18.00
CA ARG A 104 0.10 -0.07 17.55
C ARG A 104 1.59 0.24 17.40
N THR A 105 2.40 -0.23 18.36
CA THR A 105 3.86 -0.07 18.31
C THR A 105 4.43 -0.80 17.10
N ASN A 106 4.01 -2.05 16.87
CA ASN A 106 4.44 -2.83 15.71
C ASN A 106 4.04 -2.14 14.41
N SER A 107 2.77 -1.74 14.26
CA SER A 107 2.30 -1.00 13.07
C SER A 107 3.07 0.30 12.85
N GLY A 108 3.36 1.07 13.91
CA GLY A 108 4.11 2.33 13.84
C GLY A 108 5.57 2.17 13.36
N VAL A 109 6.10 0.95 13.38
CA VAL A 109 7.46 0.63 12.92
C VAL A 109 7.44 -0.10 11.58
N SER A 110 6.47 -0.98 11.34
CA SER A 110 6.47 -1.90 10.19
C SER A 110 5.71 -1.41 8.96
N VAL A 111 4.78 -0.46 9.11
CA VAL A 111 3.97 0.02 7.97
C VAL A 111 4.82 0.96 7.12
N GLY A 112 4.97 0.63 5.83
CA GLY A 112 5.59 1.46 4.80
C GLY A 112 4.58 2.35 4.05
N GLY A 113 3.33 1.89 3.94
CA GLY A 113 2.20 2.66 3.43
C GLY A 113 0.90 1.90 3.60
N TYR A 114 -0.24 2.56 3.35
CA TYR A 114 -1.57 1.97 3.34
C TYR A 114 -2.57 2.84 2.57
N TYR A 115 -3.55 2.24 1.93
CA TYR A 115 -4.74 2.93 1.43
C TYR A 115 -5.74 3.20 2.56
N SER A 116 -6.34 4.38 2.55
CA SER A 116 -7.34 4.80 3.52
C SER A 116 -8.69 5.04 2.83
N PRO A 117 -9.63 4.05 2.85
CA PRO A 117 -10.96 4.21 2.25
C PRO A 117 -11.81 5.34 2.84
N SER A 118 -11.51 5.80 4.05
CA SER A 118 -12.23 6.93 4.66
C SER A 118 -11.76 8.30 4.17
N GLN A 119 -10.67 8.32 3.41
CA GLN A 119 -9.93 9.51 3.02
C GLN A 119 -9.55 9.50 1.53
N ASP A 120 -9.96 8.45 0.82
CA ASP A 120 -9.76 8.20 -0.60
C ASP A 120 -8.31 8.42 -1.07
N ARG A 121 -7.33 7.98 -0.27
CA ARG A 121 -5.91 8.21 -0.55
C ARG A 121 -4.98 7.16 0.02
N ILE A 122 -3.81 7.04 -0.58
CA ILE A 122 -2.68 6.28 -0.05
C ILE A 122 -1.87 7.18 0.88
N VAL A 123 -1.50 6.64 2.04
CA VAL A 123 -0.54 7.24 2.96
C VAL A 123 0.76 6.46 2.87
N VAL A 124 1.86 7.13 2.56
CA VAL A 124 3.22 6.58 2.60
C VAL A 124 3.90 7.06 3.88
N VAL A 125 4.41 6.13 4.68
CA VAL A 125 5.07 6.43 5.96
C VAL A 125 6.58 6.44 5.76
N SER A 126 7.17 7.63 5.81
CA SER A 126 8.59 7.86 5.51
C SER A 126 9.35 8.44 6.69
N ASP A 127 10.66 8.18 6.78
CA ASP A 127 11.53 8.80 7.78
C ASP A 127 11.97 10.23 7.37
N THR A 128 11.75 10.59 6.11
CA THR A 128 12.09 11.88 5.47
C THR A 128 10.89 12.45 4.70
N GLU A 129 10.94 13.73 4.34
CA GLU A 129 9.89 14.37 3.53
C GLU A 129 9.86 13.82 2.10
N THR A 130 10.99 13.34 1.58
CA THR A 130 11.08 12.61 0.30
C THR A 130 11.07 11.10 0.58
N PRO A 131 10.00 10.37 0.24
CA PRO A 131 9.91 8.93 0.52
C PRO A 131 10.69 8.10 -0.48
N THR A 132 11.17 6.93 -0.05
CA THR A 132 11.43 5.81 -0.96
C THR A 132 10.18 4.94 -1.01
N VAL A 133 9.75 4.52 -2.20
CA VAL A 133 8.52 3.72 -2.35
C VAL A 133 8.84 2.38 -2.99
N ASP A 134 8.51 1.31 -2.28
CA ASP A 134 8.53 -0.04 -2.86
C ASP A 134 7.38 -0.18 -3.87
N ALA A 135 7.73 -0.40 -5.14
CA ALA A 135 6.75 -0.44 -6.23
C ALA A 135 5.73 -1.59 -6.06
N SER A 136 6.14 -2.71 -5.45
CA SER A 136 5.26 -3.85 -5.16
C SER A 136 4.19 -3.46 -4.13
N THR A 137 4.61 -2.83 -3.04
CA THR A 137 3.72 -2.31 -1.99
C THR A 137 2.81 -1.23 -2.55
N LEU A 138 3.33 -0.30 -3.36
CA LEU A 138 2.49 0.72 -4.01
C LEU A 138 1.43 0.08 -4.92
N ALA A 139 1.79 -0.95 -5.69
CA ALA A 139 0.83 -1.67 -6.52
C ALA A 139 -0.27 -2.33 -5.68
N HIS A 140 0.08 -2.89 -4.52
CA HIS A 140 -0.88 -3.44 -3.56
C HIS A 140 -1.88 -2.38 -3.09
N GLU A 141 -1.39 -1.24 -2.60
CA GLU A 141 -2.25 -0.16 -2.10
C GLU A 141 -3.09 0.50 -3.20
N LEU A 142 -2.57 0.59 -4.42
CA LEU A 142 -3.33 1.06 -5.57
C LEU A 142 -4.47 0.10 -5.94
N VAL A 143 -4.33 -1.21 -5.72
CA VAL A 143 -5.44 -2.15 -5.90
C VAL A 143 -6.55 -1.87 -4.90
N HIS A 144 -6.23 -1.51 -3.65
CA HIS A 144 -7.27 -1.07 -2.71
C HIS A 144 -7.96 0.21 -3.17
N GLY A 145 -7.22 1.18 -3.70
CA GLY A 145 -7.81 2.36 -4.33
C GLY A 145 -8.74 2.02 -5.50
N LEU A 146 -8.31 1.11 -6.38
CA LEU A 146 -9.11 0.62 -7.50
C LEU A 146 -10.37 -0.10 -7.02
N GLN A 147 -10.24 -0.97 -6.01
CA GLN A 147 -11.35 -1.70 -5.43
C GLN A 147 -12.39 -0.77 -4.80
N ASP A 148 -11.94 0.29 -4.12
CA ASP A 148 -12.84 1.24 -3.48
C ASP A 148 -13.62 2.06 -4.51
N GLN A 149 -12.95 2.53 -5.58
CA GLN A 149 -13.62 3.21 -6.69
C GLN A 149 -14.64 2.29 -7.40
N GLN A 150 -14.25 1.04 -7.68
CA GLN A 150 -15.09 0.12 -8.46
C GLN A 150 -16.23 -0.52 -7.66
N PHE A 151 -16.06 -0.71 -6.35
CA PHE A 151 -16.96 -1.53 -5.55
C PHE A 151 -17.45 -0.88 -4.24
N ASP A 152 -16.93 0.29 -3.86
CA ASP A 152 -17.22 0.98 -2.60
C ASP A 152 -17.02 0.05 -1.39
N LEU A 153 -15.76 -0.10 -0.97
CA LEU A 153 -15.38 -1.03 0.09
C LEU A 153 -16.06 -0.69 1.42
N SER A 154 -16.46 0.57 1.62
CA SER A 154 -17.20 1.00 2.81
C SER A 154 -18.55 0.26 2.98
N LYS A 155 -19.13 -0.24 1.90
CA LYS A 155 -20.38 -1.01 1.90
C LYS A 155 -20.18 -2.50 2.15
N VAL A 156 -18.96 -3.01 2.03
CA VAL A 156 -18.64 -4.44 2.16
C VAL A 156 -18.28 -4.74 3.61
N THR A 157 -19.28 -4.94 4.47
CA THR A 157 -19.08 -5.15 5.92
C THR A 157 -19.80 -6.40 6.43
N SER A 158 -19.34 -6.93 7.58
CA SER A 158 -20.04 -7.98 8.31
C SER A 158 -20.08 -7.73 9.81
N GLU A 159 -21.19 -8.13 10.44
CA GLU A 159 -21.32 -8.10 11.90
C GLU A 159 -20.60 -9.27 12.59
N THR A 160 -20.21 -10.30 11.83
CA THR A 160 -19.58 -11.50 12.38
C THR A 160 -18.09 -11.52 12.10
N ARG A 161 -17.31 -12.06 13.04
CA ARG A 161 -15.86 -12.26 12.84
C ARG A 161 -15.56 -13.10 11.59
N ARG A 162 -16.35 -14.15 11.35
CA ARG A 162 -16.20 -14.98 10.15
C ARG A 162 -16.45 -14.17 8.88
N GLY A 163 -17.51 -13.37 8.84
CA GLY A 163 -17.82 -12.56 7.67
C GLY A 163 -16.76 -11.49 7.43
N ASN A 164 -16.26 -10.82 8.48
CA ASN A 164 -15.15 -9.87 8.33
C ASN A 164 -13.90 -10.56 7.78
N ASN A 165 -13.50 -11.70 8.34
CA ASN A 165 -12.38 -12.47 7.79
C ASN A 165 -12.61 -12.91 6.32
N ALA A 166 -13.86 -13.14 5.91
CA ALA A 166 -14.18 -13.50 4.52
C ALA A 166 -14.11 -12.30 3.58
N VAL A 167 -14.53 -11.12 4.03
CA VAL A 167 -14.36 -9.86 3.32
C VAL A 167 -12.86 -9.54 3.20
N ASP A 168 -12.12 -9.55 4.31
CA ASP A 168 -10.67 -9.31 4.33
C ASP A 168 -9.97 -10.29 3.37
N GLY A 169 -10.30 -11.58 3.44
CA GLY A 169 -9.71 -12.59 2.55
C GLY A 169 -10.00 -12.36 1.06
N LEU A 170 -11.12 -11.73 0.71
CA LEU A 170 -11.44 -11.38 -0.68
C LEU A 170 -10.68 -10.11 -1.12
N VAL A 171 -10.74 -9.05 -0.33
CA VAL A 171 -10.15 -7.73 -0.62
C VAL A 171 -8.63 -7.83 -0.68
N GLU A 172 -8.01 -8.34 0.38
CA GLU A 172 -6.57 -8.57 0.48
C GLU A 172 -6.11 -9.65 -0.51
N GLY A 173 -6.92 -10.69 -0.72
CA GLY A 173 -6.59 -11.77 -1.64
C GLY A 173 -6.44 -11.29 -3.09
N ASP A 174 -7.32 -10.39 -3.52
CA ASP A 174 -7.26 -9.77 -4.85
C ASP A 174 -6.05 -8.82 -4.98
N ALA A 175 -5.79 -7.98 -3.96
CA ALA A 175 -4.59 -7.13 -3.92
C ALA A 175 -3.29 -7.96 -3.97
N ASN A 176 -3.19 -9.02 -3.17
CA ASN A 176 -2.06 -9.95 -3.18
C ASN A 176 -1.88 -10.67 -4.54
N LEU A 177 -2.97 -11.04 -5.21
CA LEU A 177 -2.90 -11.67 -6.53
C LEU A 177 -2.34 -10.71 -7.58
N VAL A 178 -2.81 -9.46 -7.59
CA VAL A 178 -2.31 -8.42 -8.50
C VAL A 178 -0.85 -8.09 -8.18
N GLN A 179 -0.50 -7.90 -6.91
CA GLN A 179 0.88 -7.67 -6.46
C GLN A 179 1.81 -8.79 -6.92
N TYR A 180 1.44 -10.05 -6.70
CA TYR A 180 2.21 -11.20 -7.18
C TYR A 180 2.40 -11.19 -8.70
N ALA A 181 1.35 -10.83 -9.44
CA ALA A 181 1.41 -10.73 -10.90
C ALA A 181 2.25 -9.52 -11.37
N PHE A 182 2.29 -8.44 -10.58
CA PHE A 182 3.14 -7.27 -10.79
C PHE A 182 4.61 -7.63 -10.59
N ASP A 183 4.94 -8.24 -9.45
CA ASP A 183 6.31 -8.65 -9.11
C ASP A 183 6.91 -9.60 -10.13
N ARG A 184 6.10 -10.52 -10.68
CA ARG A 184 6.56 -11.44 -11.72
C ARG A 184 6.90 -10.78 -13.05
N ARG A 185 6.35 -9.59 -13.30
CA ARG A 185 6.63 -8.79 -14.51
C ARG A 185 7.77 -7.81 -14.26
N CYS A 186 7.95 -7.34 -13.02
CA CYS A 186 9.16 -6.62 -12.63
C CYS A 186 10.42 -7.48 -12.86
N GLY A 187 11.44 -6.88 -13.47
CA GLY A 187 12.69 -7.54 -13.83
C GLY A 187 12.63 -8.50 -15.02
N ALA A 188 11.43 -8.84 -15.52
CA ALA A 188 11.23 -9.70 -16.69
C ALA A 188 10.69 -8.94 -17.91
N GLU A 189 9.59 -8.21 -17.71
CA GLU A 189 8.89 -7.43 -18.73
C GLU A 189 8.97 -5.93 -18.46
N TRP A 190 9.11 -5.55 -17.19
CA TRP A 190 9.07 -4.17 -16.72
C TRP A 190 10.33 -3.79 -15.94
N ASP A 191 10.78 -2.56 -16.19
CA ASP A 191 11.78 -1.91 -15.35
C ASP A 191 11.09 -1.36 -14.10
N CYS A 192 11.49 -1.86 -12.93
CA CYS A 192 10.87 -1.56 -11.64
C CYS A 192 11.89 -0.93 -10.68
N LEU A 193 11.37 -0.06 -9.80
CA LEU A 193 12.19 0.59 -8.78
C LEU A 193 12.73 -0.46 -7.80
N GLY A 194 13.94 -0.24 -7.29
CA GLY A 194 14.61 -1.19 -6.40
C GLY A 194 15.28 -2.40 -7.07
N ASP A 195 15.11 -2.65 -8.38
CA ASP A 195 15.82 -3.70 -9.14
C ASP A 195 17.28 -3.28 -9.48
N GLY A 196 18.06 -2.92 -8.47
CA GLY A 196 19.52 -3.10 -8.47
C GLY A 196 20.33 -2.56 -9.66
N SER A 197 20.04 -1.38 -10.21
CA SER A 197 20.98 -0.66 -11.10
C SER A 197 22.21 -0.07 -10.37
N GLY A 198 22.59 -0.68 -9.24
CA GLY A 198 23.79 -0.43 -8.45
C GLY A 198 24.82 -1.56 -8.51
N THR A 199 24.95 -2.29 -9.63
CA THR A 199 26.02 -3.28 -9.80
C THR A 199 27.06 -2.84 -10.85
N THR A 200 27.77 -1.75 -10.55
CA THR A 200 29.14 -1.57 -11.05
C THR A 200 30.08 -2.36 -10.14
N GLY A 201 30.61 -3.50 -10.60
CA GLY A 201 31.52 -4.30 -9.79
C GLY A 201 32.15 -5.52 -10.46
N ALA A 202 33.18 -5.26 -11.28
CA ALA A 202 34.39 -6.05 -11.51
C ALA A 202 34.32 -7.59 -11.64
N SER A 203 34.63 -8.05 -12.84
CA SER A 203 35.16 -9.38 -13.13
C SER A 203 36.38 -9.69 -12.25
N GLY A 204 36.35 -10.84 -11.57
CA GLY A 204 37.51 -11.56 -11.07
C GLY A 204 37.68 -12.86 -11.83
#